data_AF-A0A1D9GNG6-F1
#
_entry.id   AF-A0A1D9GNG6-F1
#
_cell.length_a   1.000
_cell.length_b   1.000
_cell.length_c   1.000
_cell.angle_alpha   90.00
_cell.angle_beta   90.00
_cell.angle_gamma   90.00
#
_symmetry.space_group_name_H-M   'P 1'
#
loop_
_entity.id
_entity.type
_entity.pdbx_description
1 polymer ?
#
loop_
_entity_poly.entity_id
_entity_poly.type
_entity_poly.pdbx_seq_one_letter_code
_entity_poly.pdbx_strand_id
1 'polypeptide(L)'
;MESKAVQSPSRFDFLKWLVVFALIAIGVVGNQYFSAESLLYRVLALVGLAIVAAFVALQTDRGRRFATLLKEARVEIRKVVWPTRPELVQTTLIVVVFVLVVALLLWGMDSLISLLVAGFIG
;
A
#
# COMPACT_ATOMS: atom_id res chain seq x y z
N MET A 1 -28.32 -17.73 15.48
CA MET A 1 -28.61 -18.57 14.31
C MET A 1 -28.86 -17.66 13.12
N GLU A 2 -27.83 -17.32 12.36
CA GLU A 2 -27.98 -16.88 10.97
C GLU A 2 -26.82 -17.52 10.23
N SER A 3 -27.14 -18.52 9.42
CA SER A 3 -26.17 -19.21 8.60
C SER A 3 -25.46 -18.19 7.72
N LYS A 4 -24.16 -18.01 7.93
CA LYS A 4 -23.28 -17.50 6.87
C LYS A 4 -23.42 -18.48 5.71
N ALA A 5 -24.34 -18.17 4.81
CA ALA A 5 -24.48 -18.88 3.55
C ALA A 5 -23.11 -18.81 2.89
N VAL A 6 -22.41 -19.94 2.89
CA VAL A 6 -21.25 -20.17 2.06
C VAL A 6 -21.78 -20.01 0.63
N GLN A 7 -21.63 -18.80 0.09
CA GLN A 7 -22.01 -18.49 -1.29
C GLN A 7 -21.16 -19.43 -2.15
N SER A 8 -21.80 -20.49 -2.65
CA SER A 8 -21.17 -21.44 -3.56
C SER A 8 -20.57 -20.65 -4.72
N PRO A 9 -19.37 -21.02 -5.21
CA PRO A 9 -18.80 -20.38 -6.37
C PRO A 9 -19.80 -20.51 -7.52
N SER A 10 -20.42 -19.40 -7.89
CA SER A 10 -21.27 -19.34 -9.06
C SER A 10 -20.44 -19.83 -10.24
N ARG A 11 -20.91 -20.83 -10.99
CA ARG A 11 -20.18 -21.36 -12.16
C ARG A 11 -19.82 -20.24 -13.15
N PHE A 12 -20.60 -19.17 -13.15
CA PHE A 12 -20.36 -17.96 -13.93
C PHE A 12 -19.14 -17.16 -13.47
N ASP A 13 -18.77 -17.18 -12.18
CA ASP A 13 -17.55 -16.53 -11.68
C ASP A 13 -16.28 -17.28 -12.12
N PHE A 14 -16.32 -18.62 -12.11
CA PHE A 14 -15.23 -19.43 -12.67
C PHE A 14 -15.07 -19.19 -14.18
N LEU A 15 -16.19 -19.10 -14.91
CA LEU A 15 -16.19 -18.82 -16.34
C LEU A 15 -15.64 -17.42 -16.65
N LYS A 16 -16.01 -16.39 -15.88
CA LYS A 16 -15.45 -15.03 -16.01
C LYS A 16 -13.95 -15.00 -15.75
N TRP A 17 -13.47 -15.73 -14.74
CA TRP A 17 -12.03 -15.83 -14.47
C TRP A 17 -11.27 -16.56 -15.59
N LEU A 18 -11.85 -17.61 -16.16
CA LEU A 18 -11.28 -18.32 -17.30
C LEU A 18 -11.17 -17.37 -18.52
N VAL A 19 -12.18 -16.54 -18.77
CA VAL A 19 -12.13 -15.50 -19.81
C VAL A 19 -11.02 -14.47 -19.54
N VAL A 20 -10.86 -14.01 -18.29
CA VAL A 20 -9.78 -13.08 -17.92
C VAL A 20 -8.40 -13.70 -18.15
N PHE A 21 -8.19 -14.95 -17.74
CA PHE A 21 -6.93 -15.67 -17.99
C PHE A 21 -6.67 -15.87 -19.48
N ALA A 22 -7.70 -16.19 -20.26
CA ALA A 22 -7.59 -16.31 -21.71
C ALA A 22 -7.21 -14.99 -22.38
N LEU A 23 -7.81 -13.86 -21.96
CA LEU A 23 -7.48 -12.53 -22.49
C LEU A 23 -6.03 -12.12 -22.15
N ILE A 24 -5.55 -12.43 -20.94
CA ILE A 24 -4.16 -12.18 -20.55
C ILE A 24 -3.21 -13.06 -21.38
N ALA A 25 -3.51 -14.34 -21.55
CA ALA A 25 -2.71 -15.25 -22.37
C ALA A 25 -2.63 -14.77 -23.83
N ILE A 26 -3.75 -14.34 -24.41
CA ILE A 26 -3.80 -13.74 -25.75
C ILE A 26 -2.95 -12.47 -25.81
N GLY A 27 -3.02 -11.61 -24.79
CA GLY A 27 -2.19 -10.41 -24.70
C GLY A 27 -0.68 -10.73 -24.64
N VAL A 28 -0.27 -11.72 -23.84
CA VAL A 28 1.13 -12.15 -23.69
C VAL A 28 1.66 -12.80 -24.97
N VAL A 29 0.87 -13.69 -25.60
CA VAL A 29 1.24 -14.37 -26.84
C VAL A 29 1.27 -13.39 -28.02
N GLY A 30 0.27 -12.52 -28.14
CA GLY A 30 0.26 -11.46 -29.15
C GLY A 30 1.45 -10.49 -29.00
N ASN A 31 1.81 -10.17 -27.76
CA ASN A 31 3.00 -9.39 -27.43
C ASN A 31 4.30 -10.09 -27.86
N GLN A 32 4.41 -11.41 -27.73
CA GLN A 32 5.56 -12.18 -28.23
C GLN A 32 5.62 -12.24 -29.77
N TYR A 33 4.48 -12.41 -30.44
CA TYR A 33 4.41 -12.55 -31.90
C TYR A 33 4.65 -11.23 -32.67
N PHE A 34 4.13 -10.10 -32.15
CA PHE A 34 4.32 -8.76 -32.74
C PHE A 34 5.59 -8.06 -32.24
N SER A 35 6.65 -8.82 -31.91
CA SER A 35 7.92 -8.26 -31.44
C SER A 35 8.69 -7.47 -32.50
N ALA A 36 8.34 -7.63 -33.78
CA ALA A 36 8.98 -6.98 -34.92
C ALA A 36 8.28 -5.69 -35.41
N GLU A 37 7.14 -5.32 -34.83
CA GLU A 37 6.39 -4.10 -35.19
C GLU A 37 6.60 -2.93 -34.20
N SER A 38 6.14 -1.74 -34.58
CA SER A 38 6.32 -0.52 -33.78
C SER A 38 5.63 -0.59 -32.40
N LEU A 39 6.35 -0.13 -31.38
CA LEU A 39 5.94 -0.16 -29.96
C LEU A 39 4.54 0.43 -29.68
N LEU A 40 4.11 1.43 -30.46
CA LEU A 40 2.86 2.16 -30.27
C LEU A 40 1.62 1.26 -30.43
N TYR A 41 1.53 0.48 -31.50
CA TYR A 41 0.37 -0.37 -31.77
C TYR A 41 0.22 -1.48 -30.72
N ARG A 42 1.35 -2.04 -30.28
CA ARG A 42 1.39 -3.08 -29.25
C ARG A 42 0.94 -2.57 -27.88
N VAL A 43 1.39 -1.39 -27.48
CA VAL A 43 0.98 -0.77 -26.21
C VAL A 43 -0.50 -0.41 -26.23
N LEU A 44 -1.02 0.14 -27.33
CA LEU A 44 -2.45 0.44 -27.47
C LEU A 44 -3.33 -0.82 -27.42
N ALA A 45 -2.91 -1.90 -28.12
CA ALA A 45 -3.63 -3.17 -28.09
C ALA A 45 -3.61 -3.81 -26.68
N LEU A 46 -2.48 -3.77 -25.98
CA LEU A 46 -2.36 -4.27 -24.61
C LEU A 46 -3.20 -3.46 -23.62
N VAL A 47 -3.20 -2.14 -23.74
CA VAL A 47 -4.03 -1.26 -22.90
C VAL A 47 -5.52 -1.52 -23.16
N GLY A 48 -5.93 -1.68 -24.42
CA GLY A 48 -7.30 -2.05 -24.78
C GLY A 48 -7.73 -3.38 -24.17
N LEU A 49 -6.89 -4.42 -24.31
CA LEU A 49 -7.11 -5.74 -23.69
C LEU A 49 -7.19 -5.65 -22.17
N ALA A 50 -6.30 -4.87 -21.54
CA ALA A 50 -6.29 -4.66 -20.09
C ALA A 50 -7.58 -3.98 -19.61
N ILE A 51 -8.08 -2.99 -20.35
CA ILE A 51 -9.35 -2.31 -20.03
C ILE A 51 -10.52 -3.29 -20.12
N VAL A 52 -10.59 -4.12 -21.17
CA VAL A 52 -11.66 -5.12 -21.34
C VAL A 52 -11.57 -6.18 -20.24
N ALA A 53 -10.38 -6.68 -19.92
CA ALA A 53 -10.17 -7.63 -18.84
C ALA A 53 -10.55 -7.03 -17.47
N ALA A 54 -10.18 -5.78 -17.20
CA ALA A 54 -10.56 -5.07 -15.99
C ALA A 54 -12.09 -4.89 -15.90
N PHE A 55 -12.74 -4.55 -17.01
CA PHE A 55 -14.20 -4.42 -17.07
C PHE A 55 -14.91 -5.73 -16.75
N VAL A 56 -14.44 -6.86 -17.32
CA VAL A 56 -14.97 -8.21 -17.03
C VAL A 56 -14.71 -8.61 -15.57
N ALA A 57 -13.52 -8.31 -15.04
CA ALA A 57 -13.15 -8.60 -13.66
C ALA A 57 -14.03 -7.81 -12.65
N LEU A 58 -14.32 -6.54 -12.93
CA LEU A 58 -15.19 -5.70 -12.09
C LEU A 58 -16.66 -6.19 -12.09
N GLN A 59 -17.11 -6.87 -13.14
CA GLN A 59 -18.44 -7.48 -13.21
C GLN A 59 -18.57 -8.83 -12.45
N THR A 60 -17.49 -9.34 -11.86
CA THR A 60 -17.46 -10.57 -11.05
C THR A 60 -17.91 -10.28 -9.61
N ASP A 61 -18.47 -11.26 -8.88
CA ASP A 61 -18.93 -11.04 -7.49
C ASP A 61 -17.80 -10.55 -6.57
N ARG A 62 -16.57 -10.97 -6.83
CA ARG A 62 -15.37 -10.43 -6.15
C ARG A 62 -15.11 -8.95 -6.47
N GLY A 63 -15.33 -8.52 -7.70
CA GLY A 63 -15.16 -7.12 -8.14
C GLY A 63 -16.16 -6.17 -7.46
N ARG A 64 -17.42 -6.60 -7.34
CA ARG A 64 -18.45 -5.84 -6.60
C ARG A 64 -18.11 -5.71 -5.11
N ARG A 65 -17.67 -6.80 -4.47
CA ARG A 65 -17.23 -6.76 -3.06
C ARG A 65 -16.04 -5.82 -2.86
N PHE A 66 -15.05 -5.87 -3.75
CA PHE A 66 -13.91 -4.95 -3.72
C PHE A 66 -14.32 -3.49 -3.88
N ALA A 67 -15.26 -3.19 -4.79
CA ALA A 67 -15.80 -1.84 -4.95
C ALA A 67 -16.53 -1.35 -3.69
N THR A 68 -17.25 -2.23 -2.98
CA THR A 68 -17.88 -1.91 -1.69
C THR A 68 -16.83 -1.64 -0.61
N LEU A 69 -15.80 -2.48 -0.50
CA LEU A 69 -14.68 -2.24 0.43
C LEU A 69 -13.95 -0.92 0.15
N LEU A 70 -13.76 -0.55 -1.12
CA LEU A 70 -13.18 0.75 -1.49
C LEU A 70 -14.07 1.92 -1.08
N LYS A 71 -15.40 1.76 -1.15
CA LYS A 71 -16.34 2.78 -0.69
C LYS A 71 -16.28 2.90 0.84
N GLU A 72 -16.28 1.79 1.55
CA GLU A 72 -16.15 1.75 3.01
C GLU A 72 -14.81 2.35 3.47
N ALA A 73 -13.70 1.99 2.83
CA ALA A 73 -12.38 2.56 3.11
C ALA A 73 -12.36 4.09 2.88
N ARG A 74 -13.01 4.59 1.84
CA ARG A 74 -13.15 6.04 1.62
C ARG A 74 -13.97 6.74 2.70
N VAL A 75 -14.99 6.08 3.24
CA VAL A 75 -15.76 6.61 4.38
C VAL A 75 -14.89 6.62 5.63
N GLU A 76 -14.09 5.58 5.87
CA GLU A 76 -13.20 5.49 7.03
C GLU A 76 -12.05 6.51 6.99
N ILE A 77 -11.46 6.72 5.81
CA ILE A 77 -10.42 7.76 5.60
C ILE A 77 -10.96 9.15 5.96
N ARG A 78 -12.25 9.42 5.74
CA ARG A 78 -12.88 10.68 6.17
C ARG A 78 -13.06 10.80 7.67
N LYS A 79 -13.05 9.70 8.41
CA LYS A 79 -13.06 9.70 9.88
C LYS A 79 -11.68 9.90 10.48
N VAL A 80 -10.62 9.82 9.67
CA VAL A 80 -9.26 10.16 10.11
C VAL A 80 -9.20 11.67 10.30
N VAL A 81 -9.36 12.07 11.56
CA VAL A 81 -9.03 13.41 12.01
C VAL A 81 -7.51 13.54 11.97
N TRP A 82 -7.01 14.16 10.92
CA TRP A 82 -5.61 14.51 10.83
C TRP A 82 -5.30 15.56 11.90
N PRO A 83 -4.27 15.34 12.72
CA PRO A 83 -3.91 16.25 13.79
C PRO A 83 -3.59 17.64 13.21
N THR A 84 -3.98 18.67 13.94
CA THR A 84 -3.72 20.04 13.51
C THR A 84 -2.23 20.36 13.64
N ARG A 85 -1.68 21.23 12.77
CA ARG A 85 -0.27 21.66 12.82
C ARG A 85 0.22 22.05 14.24
N PRO A 86 -0.55 22.77 15.07
CA PRO A 86 -0.11 23.10 16.43
C PRO A 86 0.05 21.87 17.34
N GLU A 87 -0.80 20.85 17.22
CA GLU A 87 -0.67 19.61 18.01
C GLU A 87 0.63 18.86 17.66
N LEU A 88 0.93 18.76 16.36
CA LEU A 88 2.16 18.12 15.86
C LEU A 88 3.41 18.83 16.38
N VAL A 89 3.41 20.17 16.37
CA VAL A 89 4.53 20.97 16.85
C VAL A 89 4.70 20.84 18.37
N GLN A 90 3.61 20.84 19.13
CA GLN A 90 3.66 20.68 20.59
C GLN A 90 4.27 19.33 20.98
N THR A 91 3.79 18.23 20.39
CA THR A 91 4.36 16.91 20.70
C THR A 91 5.81 16.79 20.25
N THR A 92 6.16 17.34 19.09
CA THR A 92 7.57 17.34 18.61
C THR A 92 8.47 18.16 19.54
N LEU A 93 8.02 19.31 20.02
CA LEU A 93 8.79 20.16 20.92
C LEU A 93 9.03 19.48 22.27
N ILE A 94 8.03 18.78 22.81
CA ILE A 94 8.19 17.97 24.04
C ILE A 94 9.30 16.93 23.84
N VAL A 95 9.29 16.19 22.72
CA VAL A 95 10.32 15.19 22.41
C VAL A 95 11.69 15.83 22.26
N VAL A 96 11.80 16.97 21.58
CA VAL A 96 13.07 17.70 21.41
C VAL A 96 13.64 18.13 22.76
N VAL A 97 12.82 18.70 23.64
CA VAL A 97 13.25 19.10 24.99
C VAL A 97 13.72 17.88 25.78
N PHE A 98 12.98 16.77 25.73
CA PHE A 98 13.37 15.53 26.40
C PHE A 98 14.73 15.01 25.91
N VAL A 99 14.94 14.94 24.60
CA VAL A 99 16.21 14.50 24.01
C VAL A 99 17.35 15.42 24.40
N LEU A 100 17.15 16.74 24.42
CA LEU A 100 18.17 17.70 24.86
C LEU A 100 18.57 17.51 26.33
N VAL A 101 17.59 17.27 27.22
CA VAL A 101 17.87 17.01 28.64
C VAL A 101 18.70 15.74 28.80
N VAL A 102 18.29 14.65 28.14
CA VAL A 102 19.03 13.37 28.20
C VAL A 102 20.43 13.53 27.62
N ALA A 103 20.58 14.21 26.47
CA ALA A 103 21.88 14.44 25.85
C ALA A 103 22.82 15.24 26.77
N LEU A 104 22.30 16.27 27.45
CA LEU A 104 23.10 17.08 28.38
C LEU A 104 23.50 16.29 29.63
N LEU A 105 22.60 15.45 30.16
CA LEU A 105 22.89 14.58 31.30
C LEU A 105 23.98 13.55 30.96
N LEU A 106 23.86 12.89 29.81
CA LEU A 106 24.89 11.95 29.34
C LEU A 106 26.21 12.67 29.15
N TRP A 107 26.23 13.77 28.40
CA TRP A 107 27.44 14.56 28.19
C TRP A 107 28.13 14.99 29.49
N GLY A 108 27.36 15.42 30.50
CA GLY A 108 27.88 15.77 31.81
C GLY A 108 28.50 14.56 32.54
N MET A 109 27.84 13.40 32.49
CA MET A 109 28.33 12.16 33.07
C MET A 109 29.61 11.67 32.36
N ASP A 110 29.64 11.66 31.03
CA ASP A 110 30.82 11.30 30.23
C ASP A 110 32.00 12.24 30.54
N SER A 111 31.73 13.54 30.69
CA SER A 111 32.74 14.53 31.06
C SER A 111 33.31 14.27 32.46
N LEU A 112 32.45 13.96 33.45
CA LEU A 112 32.89 13.61 34.81
C LEU A 112 33.73 12.34 34.83
N ILE A 113 33.30 11.28 34.13
CA ILE A 113 34.03 10.03 34.04
C ILE A 113 35.39 10.24 33.37
N SER A 114 35.44 11.01 32.27
CA SER A 114 36.71 11.27 31.57
C SER A 114 37.71 12.06 32.42
N LEU A 115 37.25 13.02 33.22
CA LEU A 115 38.09 13.74 34.19
C LEU A 115 38.62 12.83 35.29
N LEU A 116 37.78 11.96 35.85
CA LEU A 116 38.20 11.01 36.89
C LEU A 116 39.22 10.01 36.37
N VAL A 117 39.02 9.50 35.15
CA VAL A 117 39.95 8.57 34.49
C VAL A 117 41.28 9.28 34.17
N ALA A 118 41.23 10.50 33.63
CA ALA A 118 42.43 11.29 33.35
C ALA A 118 43.23 11.59 34.62
N GLY A 119 42.57 11.86 35.75
CA GLY A 119 43.22 12.06 37.04
C GLY A 119 43.77 10.79 37.70
N PHE A 120 43.29 9.60 37.31
CA PHE A 120 43.80 8.31 37.82
C PHE A 120 44.94 7.73 36.97
N ILE A 121 44.95 8.01 35.66
CA ILE A 121 45.94 7.52 34.70
C ILE A 121 47.12 8.49 34.54
N GLY A 122 46.96 9.74 34.96
CA GLY A 122 48.02 10.76 35.06
C GLY A 122 48.75 10.72 36.39
#